data_AF-A0AAU2TPB4-F1
#
_entry.id   AF-A0AAU2TPB4-F1
#
_cell.length_a   1.000
_cell.length_b   1.000
_cell.length_c   1.000
_cell.angle_alpha   90.00
_cell.angle_beta   90.00
_cell.angle_gamma   90.00
#
_symmetry.space_group_name_H-M   'P 1'
#
loop_
_entity.id
_entity.type
_entity.pdbx_description
1 polymer ?
#
loop_
_entity_poly.entity_id
_entity_poly.type
_entity_poly.pdbx_seq_one_letter_code
_entity_poly.pdbx_strand_id
1 'polypeptide(L)'
;MDHLPTTEAAVTALRSIAAQYALEIEVTHDIGADQTSRRTSAGVGVTTDPDGSLPHEAYVELGGRPSVSVRLYPDDDALITVDGVECPDVDRDDVPAFLRSLYDGHAWVKIRRFPPAHFLMVPLPQDRVHKEFILVGLSPWLGGRVR
;
A
#
# COMPACT_ATOMS: atom_id res chain seq x y z
N MET A 1 -5.46 14.52 -7.91
CA MET A 1 -4.65 13.34 -7.55
C MET A 1 -3.22 13.79 -7.62
N ASP A 2 -2.45 13.51 -6.58
CA ASP A 2 -1.02 13.77 -6.57
C ASP A 2 -0.40 12.64 -7.38
N HIS A 3 0.15 12.97 -8.55
CA HIS A 3 0.90 12.01 -9.35
C HIS A 3 2.27 11.81 -8.69
N LEU A 4 2.64 10.55 -8.44
CA LEU A 4 3.85 10.12 -7.74
C LEU A 4 4.77 9.42 -8.74
N PRO A 5 5.51 10.20 -9.56
CA PRO A 5 6.29 9.65 -10.67
C PRO A 5 7.47 8.78 -10.23
N THR A 6 7.84 8.81 -8.94
CA THR A 6 9.03 8.11 -8.42
C THR A 6 8.74 7.44 -7.08
N THR A 7 9.51 6.40 -6.75
CA THR A 7 9.42 5.73 -5.44
C THR A 7 9.68 6.72 -4.30
N GLU A 8 10.64 7.64 -4.46
CA GLU A 8 10.95 8.68 -3.45
C GLU A 8 9.81 9.67 -3.24
N ALA A 9 9.10 10.05 -4.30
CA ALA A 9 7.91 10.88 -4.19
C ALA A 9 6.83 10.18 -3.35
N ALA A 10 6.61 8.88 -3.60
CA ALA A 10 5.67 8.08 -2.82
C ALA A 10 6.09 7.93 -1.36
N VAL A 11 7.36 7.63 -1.08
CA VAL A 11 7.90 7.57 0.29
C VAL A 11 7.72 8.90 1.02
N THR A 12 7.96 10.02 0.34
CA THR A 12 7.76 11.36 0.91
C THR A 12 6.28 11.61 1.28
N ALA A 13 5.36 11.21 0.41
CA ALA A 13 3.93 11.28 0.69
C ALA A 13 3.53 10.41 1.90
N LEU A 14 4.10 9.20 2.02
CA LEU A 14 3.89 8.30 3.14
C LEU A 14 4.40 8.88 4.47
N ARG A 15 5.58 9.51 4.46
CA ARG A 15 6.11 10.23 5.64
C ARG A 15 5.19 11.37 6.09
N SER A 16 4.61 12.10 5.13
CA SER A 16 3.64 13.15 5.42
C SER A 16 2.37 12.60 6.09
N ILE A 17 1.85 11.47 5.59
CA ILE A 17 0.70 10.77 6.21
C ILE A 17 1.05 10.29 7.61
N ALA A 18 2.21 9.67 7.81
CA ALA A 18 2.63 9.22 9.14
C ALA A 18 2.68 10.38 10.14
N ALA A 19 3.22 11.54 9.72
CA ALA A 19 3.22 12.74 10.54
C ALA A 19 1.79 13.26 10.83
N GLN A 20 0.91 13.26 9.83
CA GLN A 20 -0.48 13.72 9.95
C GLN A 20 -1.28 12.91 10.98
N TYR A 21 -1.12 11.58 10.98
CA TYR A 21 -1.86 10.66 11.86
C TYR A 21 -1.07 10.27 13.12
N ALA A 22 0.09 10.90 13.37
CA ALA A 22 0.99 10.59 14.48
C ALA A 22 1.36 9.10 14.57
N LEU A 23 1.70 8.51 13.43
CA LEU A 23 2.11 7.12 13.30
C LEU A 23 3.64 7.01 13.35
N GLU A 24 4.12 5.94 13.97
CA GLU A 24 5.52 5.51 13.80
C GLU A 24 5.71 5.05 12.35
N ILE A 25 6.84 5.40 11.75
CA ILE A 25 7.17 5.03 10.38
C ILE A 25 8.60 4.52 10.29
N GLU A 26 8.77 3.32 9.75
CA GLU A 26 10.05 2.75 9.36
C GLU A 26 10.09 2.61 7.84
N VAL A 27 11.21 2.98 7.22
CA VAL A 27 11.38 2.91 5.76
C VAL A 27 12.69 2.22 5.45
N THR A 28 12.62 1.17 4.66
CA THR A 28 13.77 0.42 4.13
C THR A 28 13.76 0.53 2.61
N HIS A 29 14.88 0.95 2.03
CA HIS A 29 15.05 1.03 0.57
C HIS A 29 15.91 -0.13 0.10
N ASP A 30 15.48 -0.84 -0.94
CA ASP A 30 16.28 -1.87 -1.62
C ASP A 30 16.76 -1.34 -2.97
N ILE A 31 17.94 -0.73 -2.94
CA ILE A 31 18.56 -0.08 -4.11
C ILE A 31 19.54 -1.07 -4.76
N GLY A 32 19.12 -1.67 -5.87
CA GLY A 32 19.99 -2.48 -6.73
C GLY A 32 20.15 -3.95 -6.35
N ALA A 33 19.40 -4.47 -5.39
CA ALA A 33 19.35 -5.89 -5.06
C ALA A 33 17.89 -6.40 -5.04
N ASP A 34 17.26 -6.44 -6.21
CA ASP A 34 15.91 -7.00 -6.38
C ASP A 34 15.84 -8.43 -5.80
N GLN A 35 15.18 -8.59 -4.65
CA GLN A 35 14.95 -9.89 -4.00
C GLN A 35 13.75 -10.62 -4.60
N THR A 36 12.98 -9.97 -5.47
CA THR A 36 11.92 -10.65 -6.20
C THR A 36 12.52 -11.30 -7.44
N SER A 37 12.25 -12.58 -7.64
CA SER A 37 12.67 -13.30 -8.85
C SER A 37 11.87 -12.86 -10.10
N ARG A 38 11.51 -11.58 -10.25
CA ARG A 38 11.15 -11.00 -11.55
C ARG A 38 12.45 -10.64 -12.26
N ARG A 39 13.04 -11.63 -12.93
CA ARG A 39 14.07 -11.36 -13.95
C ARG A 39 13.43 -10.55 -15.09
N THR A 40 13.34 -9.25 -14.92
CA THR A 40 13.28 -8.31 -16.03
C THR A 40 14.74 -7.99 -16.35
N SER A 41 15.20 -8.39 -17.54
CA SER A 41 16.57 -8.21 -17.99
C SER A 41 16.93 -6.72 -18.05
N ALA A 42 17.43 -6.14 -16.95
CA ALA A 42 18.02 -4.81 -16.93
C ALA A 42 19.43 -4.90 -17.53
N GLY A 43 19.52 -4.70 -18.84
CA GLY A 43 20.78 -4.44 -19.51
C GLY A 43 21.42 -3.14 -19.01
N VAL A 44 22.75 -3.09 -19.07
CA VAL A 44 23.58 -1.93 -18.74
C VAL A 44 23.01 -0.64 -19.36
N GLY A 45 22.53 0.27 -18.52
CA GLY A 45 21.93 1.56 -18.92
C GLY A 45 20.59 1.86 -18.23
N VAL A 46 20.54 1.80 -16.89
CA VAL A 46 19.34 2.20 -16.14
C VAL A 46 19.16 3.71 -16.27
N THR A 47 18.07 4.12 -16.94
CA THR A 47 17.62 5.50 -17.00
C THR A 47 17.20 5.91 -15.59
N THR A 48 17.86 6.93 -15.03
CA THR A 48 17.44 7.56 -13.78
C THR A 48 16.04 8.15 -13.93
N ASP A 49 15.25 8.09 -12.85
CA ASP A 49 13.97 8.78 -12.75
C ASP A 49 14.10 10.28 -13.01
N PRO A 50 12.99 11.00 -13.32
CA PRO A 50 13.01 12.44 -13.58
C PRO A 50 13.62 13.30 -12.46
N ASP A 51 13.64 12.79 -11.22
CA ASP A 51 14.26 13.42 -10.04
C ASP A 51 15.71 12.98 -9.79
N GLY A 52 16.25 12.08 -10.61
CA GLY A 52 17.58 11.52 -10.49
C GLY A 52 17.69 10.27 -9.60
N SER A 53 16.59 9.76 -9.02
CA SER A 53 16.63 8.47 -8.32
C SER A 53 16.78 7.31 -9.29
N LEU A 54 17.26 6.17 -8.79
CA LEU A 54 17.14 4.91 -9.53
C LEU A 54 15.77 4.31 -9.21
N PRO A 55 15.03 3.79 -10.20
CA PRO A 55 13.85 2.98 -9.93
C PRO A 55 14.22 1.82 -9.00
N HIS A 56 13.58 1.76 -7.84
CA HIS A 56 13.93 0.81 -6.79
C HIS A 56 12.70 0.43 -5.95
N GLU A 57 12.82 -0.67 -5.21
CA GLU A 57 11.80 -1.11 -4.26
C GLU A 57 11.98 -0.39 -2.92
N ALA A 58 10.87 0.04 -2.32
CA ALA A 58 10.87 0.57 -0.96
C ALA A 58 9.82 -0.14 -0.12
N TYR A 59 10.20 -0.48 1.11
CA TYR A 59 9.32 -1.09 2.09
C TYR A 59 9.09 -0.10 3.24
N VAL A 60 7.84 0.21 3.51
CA VAL A 60 7.40 1.17 4.53
C VAL A 60 6.51 0.44 5.51
N GLU A 61 6.81 0.60 6.80
CA GLU A 61 5.99 0.07 7.89
C GLU A 61 5.42 1.22 8.70
N LEU A 62 4.11 1.20 8.89
CA LEU A 62 3.35 2.16 9.67
C LEU A 62 2.85 1.46 10.92
N GLY A 63 3.32 1.95 12.07
CA GLY A 63 2.88 1.50 13.38
C GLY A 63 1.44 1.91 13.68
N GLY A 64 0.88 1.36 14.75
CA GLY A 64 -0.47 1.67 15.22
C GLY A 64 -1.52 0.62 14.87
N ARG A 65 -2.79 1.03 14.87
CA ARG A 65 -3.93 0.18 14.52
C ARG A 65 -4.80 0.88 13.46
N PRO A 66 -4.98 0.31 12.26
CA PRO A 66 -4.45 -0.99 11.81
C PRO A 66 -2.92 -0.97 11.68
N SER A 67 -2.28 -2.14 11.83
CA SER A 67 -0.89 -2.31 11.40
C SER A 67 -0.86 -2.27 9.87
N VAL A 68 -0.02 -1.44 9.27
CA VAL A 68 0.05 -1.33 7.81
C VAL A 68 1.49 -1.42 7.34
N SER A 69 1.73 -2.23 6.31
CA SER A 69 2.98 -2.16 5.55
C SER A 69 2.68 -1.89 4.08
N VAL A 70 3.59 -1.18 3.43
CA VAL A 70 3.50 -0.79 2.02
C VAL A 70 4.82 -1.17 1.36
N ARG A 71 4.75 -2.04 0.36
CA ARG A 71 5.85 -2.30 -0.55
C ARG A 71 5.58 -1.58 -1.85
N LEU A 72 6.44 -0.62 -2.18
CA LEU A 72 6.45 0.10 -3.44
C LEU A 72 7.38 -0.62 -4.41
N TYR A 73 6.87 -0.94 -5.59
CA TYR A 73 7.66 -1.51 -6.69
C TYR A 73 8.07 -0.41 -7.68
N PRO A 74 9.12 -0.63 -8.48
CA PRO A 74 9.56 0.35 -9.48
C PRO A 74 8.52 0.58 -10.60
N ASP A 75 7.66 -0.40 -10.90
CA ASP A 75 6.70 -0.38 -12.02
C ASP A 75 5.36 0.33 -11.71
N ASP A 76 5.40 1.37 -10.88
CA ASP A 76 4.24 2.20 -10.47
C ASP A 76 3.10 1.47 -9.72
N ASP A 77 3.33 0.25 -9.26
CA ASP A 77 2.43 -0.52 -8.40
C ASP A 77 2.94 -0.66 -6.96
N ALA A 78 2.02 -1.03 -6.07
CA ALA A 78 2.29 -1.25 -4.67
C ALA A 78 1.49 -2.43 -4.12
N LEU A 79 2.08 -3.10 -3.13
CA LEU A 79 1.42 -4.06 -2.26
C LEU A 79 1.21 -3.41 -0.89
N ILE A 80 -0.04 -3.29 -0.45
CA ILE A 80 -0.38 -2.81 0.89
C ILE A 80 -0.86 -3.98 1.72
N THR A 81 -0.25 -4.23 2.87
CA THR A 81 -0.74 -5.22 3.83
C THR A 81 -1.42 -4.51 4.99
N VAL A 82 -2.72 -4.75 5.18
CA VAL A 82 -3.54 -4.18 6.26
C VAL A 82 -3.87 -5.26 7.28
N ASP A 83 -3.23 -5.20 8.44
CA ASP A 83 -3.47 -6.11 9.57
C ASP A 83 -3.46 -7.60 9.17
N GLY A 84 -2.52 -7.95 8.28
CA GLY A 84 -2.34 -9.29 7.72
C GLY A 84 -3.12 -9.59 6.43
N VAL A 85 -3.92 -8.65 5.91
CA VAL A 85 -4.61 -8.77 4.62
C VAL A 85 -3.78 -8.11 3.54
N GLU A 86 -3.33 -8.90 2.57
CA GLU A 86 -2.55 -8.42 1.42
C GLU A 86 -3.46 -7.83 0.35
N CYS A 87 -3.30 -6.55 0.04
CA CYS A 87 -3.95 -5.82 -1.03
C CYS A 87 -2.93 -5.54 -2.14
N PRO A 88 -2.76 -6.48 -3.10
CA PRO A 88 -1.88 -6.28 -4.25
C PRO A 88 -2.48 -5.30 -5.27
N ASP A 89 -1.72 -4.98 -6.30
CA ASP A 89 -2.18 -4.22 -7.47
C ASP A 89 -2.79 -2.84 -7.11
N VAL A 90 -2.22 -2.16 -6.11
CA VAL A 90 -2.58 -0.77 -5.78
C VAL A 90 -1.70 0.17 -6.59
N ASP A 91 -2.30 1.04 -7.41
CA ASP A 91 -1.57 2.08 -8.12
C ASP A 91 -0.78 2.95 -7.12
N ARG A 92 0.49 3.25 -7.41
CA ARG A 92 1.34 4.07 -6.53
C ARG A 92 0.68 5.40 -6.17
N ASP A 93 0.02 6.04 -7.13
CA ASP A 93 -0.73 7.30 -6.97
C ASP A 93 -1.91 7.20 -5.99
N ASP A 94 -2.45 5.99 -5.80
CA ASP A 94 -3.60 5.73 -4.92
C ASP A 94 -3.19 5.34 -3.50
N VAL A 95 -1.94 4.95 -3.28
CA VAL A 95 -1.43 4.58 -1.95
C VAL A 95 -1.74 5.64 -0.89
N PRO A 96 -1.50 6.95 -1.11
CA PRO A 96 -1.85 7.97 -0.12
C PRO A 96 -3.34 8.03 0.20
N ALA A 97 -4.20 7.88 -0.82
CA ALA A 97 -5.64 7.93 -0.63
C ALA A 97 -6.16 6.67 0.08
N PHE A 98 -5.58 5.51 -0.23
CA PHE A 98 -5.86 4.25 0.44
C PHE A 98 -5.58 4.36 1.94
N LEU A 99 -4.42 4.87 2.33
CA LEU A 99 -4.04 5.02 3.74
C LEU A 99 -4.93 6.01 4.49
N ARG A 100 -5.23 7.18 3.91
CA ARG A 100 -6.18 8.13 4.50
C ARG A 100 -7.54 7.48 4.74
N SER A 101 -8.04 6.72 3.76
CA SER A 101 -9.29 5.98 3.87
C SER A 101 -9.33 4.97 5.02
N LEU A 102 -8.20 4.30 5.32
CA LEU A 102 -8.07 3.41 6.48
C LEU A 102 -8.14 4.19 7.81
N TYR A 103 -7.31 5.23 7.93
CA TYR A 103 -7.12 5.98 9.18
C TYR A 103 -8.29 6.92 9.49
N ASP A 104 -8.95 7.49 8.48
CA ASP A 104 -10.16 8.30 8.63
C ASP A 104 -11.41 7.47 8.95
N GLY A 105 -11.30 6.14 8.92
CA GLY A 105 -12.39 5.26 9.29
C GLY A 105 -13.35 4.90 8.16
N HIS A 106 -12.98 5.16 6.90
CA HIS A 106 -13.85 4.91 5.74
C HIS A 106 -13.81 3.46 5.25
N ALA A 107 -12.74 2.71 5.52
CA ALA A 107 -12.67 1.29 5.20
C ALA A 107 -13.64 0.44 6.03
N TRP A 108 -14.26 -0.55 5.38
CA TRP A 108 -15.20 -1.48 6.01
C TRP A 108 -14.98 -2.92 5.55
N VAL A 109 -15.46 -3.87 6.36
CA VAL A 109 -15.46 -5.30 6.02
C VAL A 109 -16.88 -5.69 5.60
N LYS A 110 -17.01 -6.16 4.35
CA LYS A 110 -18.28 -6.68 3.83
C LYS A 110 -18.35 -8.19 4.03
N ILE A 111 -19.43 -8.66 4.65
CA ILE A 111 -19.69 -10.08 4.84
C ILE A 111 -20.64 -10.60 3.75
N ARG A 112 -20.24 -11.69 3.08
CA ARG A 112 -21.14 -12.51 2.27
C ARG A 112 -21.52 -13.75 3.06
N ARG A 113 -22.82 -13.98 3.23
CA ARG A 113 -23.35 -15.09 4.04
C ARG A 113 -23.31 -16.45 3.33
N PHE A 114 -23.40 -16.49 2.00
CA PHE A 114 -23.36 -17.76 1.27
C PHE A 114 -22.76 -17.61 -0.16
N PRO A 115 -21.68 -18.35 -0.49
CA PRO A 115 -20.78 -19.02 0.47
C PRO A 115 -20.12 -17.98 1.41
N PRO A 116 -19.85 -18.34 2.68
CA PRO A 116 -19.21 -17.45 3.66
C PRO A 116 -17.92 -16.84 3.10
N ALA A 117 -17.84 -15.51 3.12
CA ALA A 117 -16.66 -14.77 2.67
C ALA A 117 -16.63 -13.39 3.31
N HIS A 118 -15.42 -12.90 3.58
CA HIS A 118 -15.18 -11.55 4.09
C HIS A 118 -14.36 -10.78 3.07
N PHE A 119 -14.69 -9.52 2.84
CA PHE A 119 -13.97 -8.66 1.93
C PHE A 119 -13.61 -7.36 2.62
N LEU A 120 -12.34 -6.96 2.56
CA LEU A 120 -11.92 -5.62 2.92
C LEU A 120 -12.28 -4.69 1.76
N MET A 121 -13.02 -3.64 2.06
CA MET A 121 -13.44 -2.64 1.11
C MET A 121 -12.81 -1.30 1.51
N VAL A 122 -12.00 -0.73 0.62
CA VAL A 122 -11.33 0.54 0.85
C VAL A 122 -11.74 1.52 -0.25
N PRO A 123 -12.53 2.56 0.08
CA PRO A 123 -12.91 3.54 -0.91
C PRO A 123 -11.70 4.37 -1.33
N LEU A 124 -11.55 4.55 -2.63
CA LEU A 124 -10.54 5.33 -3.32
C LEU A 124 -11.21 6.54 -3.99
N PRO A 125 -10.44 7.54 -4.46
CA PRO A 125 -11.00 8.67 -5.18
C PRO A 125 -11.76 8.22 -6.44
N GLN A 126 -12.64 9.09 -6.95
CA GLN A 126 -13.43 8.84 -8.16
C GLN A 126 -14.42 7.66 -8.05
N ASP A 127 -14.97 7.43 -6.85
CA ASP A 127 -15.95 6.36 -6.57
C ASP A 127 -15.43 4.94 -6.85
N ARG A 128 -14.09 4.79 -6.93
CA ARG A 128 -13.41 3.50 -6.97
C ARG A 128 -13.43 2.88 -5.58
N VAL A 129 -13.49 1.55 -5.50
CA VAL A 129 -13.33 0.83 -4.25
C VAL A 129 -12.37 -0.33 -4.48
N HIS A 130 -11.26 -0.32 -3.76
CA HIS A 130 -10.38 -1.48 -3.70
C HIS A 130 -11.07 -2.56 -2.86
N LYS A 131 -11.15 -3.76 -3.41
CA LYS A 131 -11.84 -4.89 -2.80
C LYS A 131 -10.90 -6.06 -2.71
N GLU A 132 -10.59 -6.47 -1.50
CA GLU A 132 -9.69 -7.58 -1.25
C GLU A 132 -10.40 -8.71 -0.50
N PHE A 133 -10.08 -9.96 -0.84
CA PHE A 133 -10.63 -11.14 -0.18
C PHE A 133 -9.82 -11.47 1.07
N ILE A 134 -10.52 -11.54 2.21
CA ILE A 134 -9.88 -11.88 3.48
C ILE A 134 -9.87 -13.40 3.62
N LEU A 135 -8.71 -14.00 3.34
CA LEU A 135 -8.45 -15.44 3.49
C LEU A 135 -8.28 -15.88 4.95
N VAL A 136 -7.72 -15.00 5.79
CA VAL A 136 -7.43 -15.25 7.20
C VAL A 136 -8.62 -14.87 8.09
N GLY A 137 -8.57 -15.23 9.38
CA GLY A 137 -9.56 -14.77 10.35
C GLY A 137 -9.58 -13.24 10.47
N LEU A 138 -10.68 -12.66 10.93
CA LEU A 138 -10.75 -11.23 11.20
C LEU A 138 -9.91 -10.89 12.42
N SER A 139 -8.93 -10.00 12.24
CA SER A 139 -8.24 -9.36 13.35
C SER A 139 -9.23 -8.55 14.21
N PRO A 140 -8.87 -8.16 15.45
CA PRO A 140 -9.71 -7.31 16.27
C PRO A 140 -10.11 -5.98 15.58
N TRP A 141 -9.21 -5.40 14.77
CA TRP A 141 -9.51 -4.18 14.03
C TRP A 141 -10.50 -4.45 12.88
N LEU A 142 -10.26 -5.50 12.08
CA LEU A 142 -11.14 -5.89 10.98
C LEU A 142 -12.55 -6.26 11.48
N GLY A 143 -12.64 -6.99 12.60
CA GLY A 143 -13.90 -7.33 13.24
C GLY A 143 -14.70 -6.10 13.69
N GLY A 144 -14.02 -5.04 14.13
CA GLY A 144 -14.64 -3.75 14.48
C GLY A 144 -15.15 -2.94 13.28
N ARG A 145 -14.81 -3.33 12.04
CA ARG A 145 -15.20 -2.65 10.78
C ARG A 145 -16.25 -3.40 9.97
N VAL A 146 -16.83 -4.46 10.51
CA VAL A 146 -17.88 -5.25 9.85
C VAL A 146 -19.12 -4.39 9.60
N ARG A 147 -19.62 -4.43 8.35
CA ARG A 147 -20.86 -3.76 7.92
C ARG A 147 -21.74 -4.68 7.07
#